data_AF-A0A4R2QX32-F1
#
_entry.id   AF-A0A4R2QX32-F1
#
_cell.length_a   1.000
_cell.length_b   1.000
_cell.length_c   1.000
_cell.angle_alpha   90.00
_cell.angle_beta   90.00
_cell.angle_gamma   90.00
#
_symmetry.space_group_name_H-M   'P 1'
#
loop_
_entity.id
_entity.type
_entity.pdbx_description
1 polymer ?
#
loop_
_entity_poly.entity_id
_entity_poly.type
_entity_poly.pdbx_seq_one_letter_code
_entity_poly.pdbx_strand_id
1 'polypeptide(L)' 'MIDAGDGLRVVVDRSSWFFVDEPLKIDYDPEEQVYRIRAAGFVIPDKIRL' A
#
# COMPACT_ATOMS: atom_id res chain seq x y z
N MET A 1 12.66 -5.77 -15.37
CA MET A 1 11.30 -5.33 -15.77
C MET A 1 10.54 -5.14 -14.48
N ILE A 2 10.17 -3.91 -14.15
CA ILE A 2 9.31 -3.63 -13.00
C ILE A 2 7.89 -3.80 -13.55
N ASP A 3 7.18 -4.83 -13.08
CA ASP A 3 5.74 -4.98 -13.34
C ASP A 3 5.07 -3.68 -12.87
N ALA A 4 4.61 -2.88 -13.81
CA ALA A 4 3.87 -1.66 -13.50
C ALA A 4 2.52 -2.09 -12.91
N GLY A 5 2.24 -1.64 -11.69
CA GLY A 5 0.98 -1.90 -10.99
C GLY A 5 -0.26 -1.44 -11.78
N ASP A 6 -1.45 -1.67 -11.20
CA ASP A 6 -2.79 -1.63 -11.81
C ASP A 6 -3.27 -0.29 -12.45
N GLY A 7 -2.37 0.53 -12.99
CA GLY A 7 -2.67 1.85 -13.57
C GLY A 7 -2.99 2.91 -12.50
N LEU A 8 -2.77 2.61 -11.22
CA LEU A 8 -3.07 3.48 -10.11
C LEU A 8 -1.89 4.41 -9.80
N ARG A 9 -2.18 5.70 -9.65
CA ARG A 9 -1.22 6.67 -9.14
C ARG A 9 -1.37 6.77 -7.63
N VAL A 10 -0.37 6.26 -6.90
CA VAL A 10 -0.27 6.44 -5.45
C VAL A 10 0.60 7.66 -5.18
N VAL A 11 0.13 8.53 -4.29
CA VAL A 11 0.90 9.69 -3.79
C VAL A 11 1.23 9.42 -2.34
N VAL A 12 2.52 9.38 -2.02
CA VAL A 12 3.02 9.22 -0.65
C VAL A 12 3.62 10.55 -0.23
N ASP A 13 3.24 11.04 0.95
CA ASP A 13 3.85 12.25 1.50
C ASP A 13 5.34 12.02 1.76
N ARG A 14 6.15 13.06 1.56
CA ARG A 14 7.61 12.96 1.70
C ARG A 14 8.04 12.54 3.11
N SER A 15 7.29 12.95 4.13
CA SER A 15 7.56 12.55 5.51
C SER A 15 7.20 11.10 5.80
N SER A 16 6.42 10.44 4.93
CA SER A 16 6.00 9.04 5.10
C SER A 16 6.72 8.07 4.18
N TRP A 17 7.52 8.57 3.22
CA TRP A 17 8.24 7.75 2.24
C TRP A 17 9.09 6.64 2.86
N PHE A 18 9.75 6.92 3.99
CA PHE A 18 10.62 5.94 4.65
C PHE A 18 9.88 4.77 5.29
N PHE A 19 8.56 4.86 5.43
CA PHE A 19 7.71 3.76 5.90
C PHE A 19 7.09 2.96 4.75
N VAL A 20 7.39 3.30 3.51
CA VAL A 20 6.84 2.67 2.32
C VAL A 20 7.99 1.97 1.60
N ASP A 21 8.18 0.68 1.88
CA ASP A 21 9.17 -0.11 1.14
C ASP A 21 8.62 -0.49 -0.24
N GLU A 22 9.45 -0.39 -1.27
CA GLU A 22 9.16 -0.95 -2.58
C GLU A 22 9.52 -2.45 -2.63
N PRO A 23 8.67 -3.34 -3.19
CA PRO A 23 7.41 -3.04 -3.86
C PRO A 23 6.26 -2.84 -2.87
N LEU A 24 5.57 -1.71 -3.00
CA LEU A 24 4.34 -1.43 -2.27
C LEU A 24 3.20 -2.29 -2.81
N LYS A 25 2.49 -3.00 -1.94
CA LYS A 25 1.29 -3.77 -2.31
C LYS A 25 0.09 -3.22 -1.56
N ILE A 26 -1.03 -3.10 -2.27
CA ILE A 26 -2.31 -2.71 -1.69
C ILE A 26 -3.27 -3.86 -1.96
N ASP A 27 -3.85 -4.42 -0.90
CA ASP A 27 -4.80 -5.52 -1.00
C ASP A 27 -6.13 -5.11 -0.39
N TYR A 28 -7.22 -5.62 -0.95
CA TYR A 28 -8.56 -5.42 -0.41
C TYR A 28 -8.95 -6.60 0.49
N ASP A 29 -9.36 -6.31 1.72
CA ASP A 29 -9.94 -7.27 2.65
C ASP A 29 -11.48 -7.22 2.53
N PRO A 30 -12.13 -8.26 1.96
CA PRO A 30 -13.57 -8.28 1.75
C PRO A 30 -14.38 -8.51 3.03
N GLU A 31 -13.80 -9.12 4.06
CA GLU A 31 -14.49 -9.38 5.33
C GLU A 31 -14.67 -8.10 6.11
N GLU A 32 -13.64 -7.26 6.11
CA GLU A 32 -13.63 -5.98 6.80
C GLU A 32 -14.04 -4.79 5.91
N GLN A 33 -14.12 -4.99 4.59
CA GLN A 33 -14.35 -3.95 3.58
C GLN A 33 -13.33 -2.80 3.67
N VAL A 34 -12.04 -3.14 3.78
CA VAL A 34 -10.95 -2.17 3.90
C VAL A 34 -9.79 -2.48 2.95
N TYR A 35 -9.02 -1.46 2.59
CA TYR A 35 -7.74 -1.67 1.91
C TYR A 35 -6.59 -1.70 2.92
N ARG A 36 -5.62 -2.59 2.69
CA ARG A 36 -4.43 -2.77 3.52
C ARG A 36 -3.18 -2.55 2.68
N ILE A 37 -2.24 -1.80 3.24
CA ILE A 37 -0.93 -1.57 2.62
C ILE A 37 0.09 -2.57 3.21
N ARG A 38 0.76 -3.32 2.33
CA ARG A 38 1.86 -4.22 2.68
C ARG A 38 3.17 -3.68 2.09
N ALA A 39 4.13 -3.45 2.97
CA ALA A 39 5.52 -3.21 2.62
C ALA A 39 6.30 -4.54 2.71
N ALA A 40 7.45 -4.63 2.05
CA ALA A 40 8.21 -5.87 1.95
C ALA A 40 8.64 -6.46 3.31
N GLY A 41 8.88 -5.61 4.31
CA GLY A 41 9.35 -6.02 5.64
C GLY A 41 8.34 -5.91 6.79
N PHE A 42 7.19 -5.26 6.59
CA PHE A 42 6.23 -5.02 7.66
C PHE A 42 4.82 -4.75 7.11
N VAL A 43 3.82 -5.08 7.95
CA VAL A 43 2.42 -4.71 7.69
C VAL A 43 2.21 -3.32 8.26
N ILE A 44 1.75 -2.38 7.43
CA ILE A 44 1.31 -1.07 7.93
C ILE A 44 -0.04 -1.34 8.63
N PRO A 45 -0.17 -1.01 9.93
CA PRO A 45 -1.37 -1.36 10.70
C PRO A 45 -2.61 -0.56 10.26
N ASP A 46 -2.41 0.48 9.45
CA ASP A 46 -3.49 1.34 8.98
C ASP A 46 -4.36 0.64 7.93
N LYS A 47 -5.67 0.74 8.18
CA LYS A 47 -6.74 0.30 7.29
C LYS A 47 -7.28 1.53 6.56
N ILE A 48 -7.24 1.54 5.24
CA ILE A 48 -7.85 2.60 4.45
C ILE A 48 -9.33 2.27 4.24
N ARG A 49 -10.20 3.20 4.64
CA ARG A 49 -11.64 3.19 4.33
C ARG A 49 -11.89 4.29 3.29
N LEU A 50 -12.58 3.95 2.20
CA LEU A 50 -13.02 4.91 1.17
C LEU A 50 -14.46 5.35 1.43
#